data_AF-A0A418V053-F1
#
_entry.id   AF-A0A418V053-F1
#
_cell.length_a   1.000
_cell.length_b   1.000
_cell.length_c   1.000
_cell.angle_alpha   90.00
_cell.angle_beta   90.00
_cell.angle_gamma   90.00
#
_symmetry.space_group_name_H-M   'P 1'
#
loop_
_entity.id
_entity.type
_entity.pdbx_description
1 polymer ?
#
loop_
_entity_poly.entity_id
_entity_poly.type
_entity_poly.pdbx_seq_one_letter_code
_entity_poly.pdbx_strand_id
1 'polypeptide(L)'
;MTTPPEDPRSSADAILSTIRRWQAGALAREQVVLELSRVPLEQGNVIQDVLSALQGHMELARATSAEHVQEDTQSWRSELMASRARNWTSPYPVGLLVCPSVLILTEATRGVVLRESGAKALPRSTSASIMLLCQTIVMAQNAVDAQELKKLQDQRIASTSTSLSEIEIIR
;
A
#
# COMPACT_ATOMS: atom_id res chain seq x y z
N MET A 1 18.66 -10.94 -20.82
CA MET A 1 17.66 -10.23 -19.99
C MET A 1 18.41 -9.18 -19.19
N THR A 2 18.34 -7.93 -19.63
CA THR A 2 18.89 -6.78 -18.90
C THR A 2 17.91 -6.39 -17.80
N THR A 3 18.32 -6.50 -16.55
CA THR A 3 17.57 -5.94 -15.42
C THR A 3 17.39 -4.44 -15.66
N PRO A 4 16.17 -3.89 -15.50
CA PRO A 4 15.98 -2.44 -15.58
C PRO A 4 16.83 -1.76 -14.49
N PRO A 5 17.36 -0.56 -14.75
CA PRO A 5 18.17 0.15 -13.77
C PRO A 5 17.36 0.36 -12.50
N GLU A 6 17.92 -0.01 -11.34
CA GLU A 6 17.34 0.31 -10.04
C GLU A 6 17.19 1.83 -9.94
N ASP A 7 15.96 2.31 -9.73
CA ASP A 7 15.76 3.71 -9.36
C ASP A 7 16.32 3.90 -7.95
N PRO A 8 17.40 4.68 -7.74
CA PRO A 8 18.03 4.84 -6.43
C PRO A 8 17.07 5.43 -5.39
N ARG A 9 15.96 6.06 -5.83
CA ARG A 9 14.90 6.60 -4.95
C ARG A 9 13.99 5.52 -4.37
N SER A 10 13.91 4.36 -5.02
CA SER A 10 13.15 3.20 -4.57
C SER A 10 13.98 2.27 -3.67
N SER A 11 15.12 2.73 -3.14
CA SER A 11 15.90 1.95 -2.18
C SER A 11 15.29 2.01 -0.77
N ALA A 12 15.49 0.95 0.01
CA ALA A 12 14.99 0.89 1.39
C ALA A 12 15.51 2.06 2.24
N ASP A 13 16.79 2.44 2.07
CA ASP A 13 17.40 3.55 2.80
C ASP A 13 16.78 4.91 2.45
N ALA A 14 16.46 5.15 1.17
CA ALA A 14 15.78 6.37 0.75
C ALA A 14 14.37 6.48 1.35
N ILE A 15 13.63 5.37 1.39
CA ILE A 15 12.31 5.30 2.00
C ILE A 15 12.40 5.52 3.52
N LEU A 16 13.34 4.86 4.21
CA LEU A 16 13.56 5.02 5.65
C LEU A 16 13.95 6.47 5.99
N SER A 17 14.80 7.10 5.19
CA SER A 17 15.17 8.51 5.32
C SER A 17 13.93 9.42 5.20
N THR A 18 13.07 9.14 4.22
CA THR A 18 11.82 9.89 4.00
C THR A 18 10.86 9.74 5.19
N ILE A 19 10.68 8.52 5.72
CA ILE A 19 9.88 8.26 6.92
C ILE A 19 10.41 9.05 8.12
N ARG A 20 11.72 9.00 8.37
CA ARG A 20 12.36 9.75 9.49
C ARG A 20 12.18 11.25 9.35
N ARG A 21 12.33 11.79 8.13
CA ARG A 21 12.11 13.22 7.88
C ARG A 21 10.66 13.64 8.08
N TRP A 22 9.70 12.79 7.70
CA TRP A 22 8.29 13.03 8.02
C TRP A 22 8.06 13.01 9.53
N GLN A 23 8.60 12.04 10.26
CA GLN A 23 8.47 11.96 11.72
C GLN A 23 9.17 13.11 12.47
N ALA A 24 10.16 13.73 11.84
CA ALA A 24 10.80 14.96 12.33
C ALA A 24 10.05 16.25 11.93
N GLY A 25 8.89 16.15 11.27
CA GLY A 25 8.10 17.29 10.78
C GLY A 25 8.69 18.00 9.55
N ALA A 26 9.74 17.46 8.95
CA ALA A 26 10.45 18.07 7.81
C ALA A 26 9.82 17.74 6.45
N LEU A 27 8.91 16.76 6.38
CA LEU A 27 8.17 16.37 5.19
C LEU A 27 6.71 16.09 5.53
N ALA A 28 5.82 16.25 4.55
CA ALA A 28 4.43 15.86 4.67
C ALA A 28 4.25 14.34 4.50
N ARG A 29 3.18 13.77 5.09
CA ARG A 29 2.86 12.33 5.00
C ARG A 29 2.71 11.87 3.56
N GLU A 30 2.17 12.71 2.70
CA GLU A 30 1.91 12.43 1.29
C GLU A 30 3.20 12.11 0.53
N GLN A 31 4.34 12.67 0.95
CA GLN A 31 5.65 12.34 0.37
C GLN A 31 6.06 10.91 0.71
N VAL A 32 5.79 10.45 1.95
CA VAL A 32 6.04 9.06 2.35
C VAL A 32 5.15 8.10 1.54
N VAL A 33 3.86 8.44 1.40
CA VAL A 33 2.91 7.65 0.60
C VAL A 33 3.36 7.57 -0.85
N LEU A 34 3.82 8.68 -1.42
CA LEU A 34 4.31 8.73 -2.80
C LEU A 34 5.53 7.83 -3.00
N GLU A 35 6.54 7.92 -2.14
CA GLU A 35 7.75 7.08 -2.24
C GLU A 35 7.42 5.59 -2.08
N LEU A 36 6.59 5.22 -1.10
CA LEU A 36 6.13 3.83 -0.95
C LEU A 36 5.32 3.33 -2.17
N SER A 37 4.52 4.21 -2.79
CA SER A 37 3.70 3.87 -3.96
C SER A 37 4.52 3.77 -5.26
N ARG A 38 5.73 4.32 -5.29
CA ARG A 38 6.65 4.25 -6.44
C ARG A 38 7.41 2.92 -6.52
N VAL A 39 7.51 2.18 -5.41
CA VAL A 39 8.17 0.88 -5.40
C VAL A 39 7.45 -0.07 -6.36
N PRO A 40 8.14 -0.60 -7.40
CA PRO A 40 7.56 -1.52 -8.37
C PRO A 40 6.93 -2.74 -7.70
N LEU A 41 5.88 -3.31 -8.30
CA LEU A 41 5.12 -4.42 -7.71
C LEU A 41 5.96 -5.71 -7.58
N GLU A 42 7.02 -5.81 -8.36
CA GLU A 42 7.98 -6.91 -8.37
C GLU A 42 9.07 -6.76 -7.28
N GLN A 43 9.22 -5.55 -6.71
CA GLN A 43 10.25 -5.20 -5.74
C GLN A 43 9.72 -5.19 -4.30
N GLY A 44 8.90 -6.19 -3.94
CA GLY A 44 8.38 -6.32 -2.58
C GLY A 44 9.48 -6.48 -1.52
N ASN A 45 10.68 -6.96 -1.88
CA ASN A 45 11.84 -7.07 -1.00
C ASN A 45 12.25 -5.71 -0.42
N VAL A 46 12.18 -4.63 -1.21
CA VAL A 46 12.50 -3.28 -0.73
C VAL A 46 11.62 -2.94 0.48
N ILE A 47 10.32 -3.24 0.41
CA ILE A 47 9.40 -2.97 1.52
C ILE A 47 9.66 -3.91 2.70
N GLN A 48 10.05 -5.16 2.45
CA GLN A 48 10.48 -6.08 3.53
C GLN A 48 11.73 -5.56 4.26
N ASP A 49 12.67 -4.98 3.54
CA ASP A 49 13.88 -4.39 4.13
C ASP A 49 13.53 -3.17 4.98
N VAL A 50 12.65 -2.30 4.48
CA VAL A 50 12.09 -1.16 5.25
C VAL A 50 11.40 -1.67 6.52
N LEU A 51 10.55 -2.69 6.41
CA LEU A 51 9.84 -3.28 7.55
C LEU A 51 10.82 -3.85 8.60
N SER A 52 11.83 -4.59 8.14
CA SER A 52 12.84 -5.21 8.99
C SER A 52 13.66 -4.15 9.73
N ALA A 53 14.07 -3.09 9.02
CA ALA A 53 14.79 -1.98 9.63
C ALA A 53 13.94 -1.27 10.69
N LEU A 54 12.67 -0.95 10.39
CA LEU A 54 11.78 -0.28 11.35
C LEU A 54 11.60 -1.09 12.63
N GLN A 55 11.41 -2.41 12.52
CA GLN A 55 11.27 -3.27 13.68
C GLN A 55 12.57 -3.39 14.49
N GLY A 56 13.73 -3.50 13.83
CA GLY A 56 15.02 -3.52 14.52
C GLY A 56 15.22 -2.29 15.40
N HIS A 57 14.94 -1.09 14.89
CA HIS A 57 15.04 0.16 15.68
C HIS A 57 14.10 0.16 16.90
N MET A 58 12.91 -0.42 16.77
CA MET A 58 11.93 -0.46 17.85
C MET A 58 12.24 -1.51 18.92
N GLU A 59 12.84 -2.65 18.57
CA GLU A 59 13.32 -3.62 19.56
C GLU A 59 14.39 -2.98 20.45
N LEU A 60 15.29 -2.19 19.85
CA LEU A 60 16.26 -1.36 20.57
C LEU A 60 15.58 -0.32 21.49
N ALA A 61 14.54 0.37 21.02
CA ALA A 61 13.83 1.38 21.81
C ALA A 61 12.91 0.80 22.90
N ARG A 62 12.33 -0.38 22.70
CA ARG A 62 11.43 -1.02 23.68
C ARG A 62 12.18 -1.53 24.90
N ALA A 63 13.47 -1.87 24.74
CA ALA A 63 14.35 -2.17 25.87
C ALA A 63 14.51 -0.97 26.83
N THR A 64 14.18 0.25 26.40
CA THR A 64 14.43 1.47 27.17
C THR A 64 13.17 2.22 27.63
N SER A 65 11.95 1.86 27.20
CA SER A 65 10.72 2.56 27.62
C SER A 65 9.45 1.73 27.44
N ALA A 66 8.55 1.80 28.43
CA ALA A 66 7.24 1.13 28.42
C ALA A 66 6.11 2.12 28.80
N GLU A 67 5.55 2.79 27.80
CA GLU A 67 4.23 3.42 27.93
C GLU A 67 3.25 2.74 26.96
N HIS A 68 2.14 2.24 27.50
CA HIS A 68 1.02 1.76 26.71
C HIS A 68 -0.05 2.85 26.65
N VAL A 69 -0.13 3.55 25.52
CA VAL A 69 -1.29 4.37 25.21
C VAL A 69 -2.41 3.44 24.73
N GLN A 70 -3.53 3.45 25.46
CA GLN A 70 -4.75 2.74 25.08
C GLN A 70 -5.48 3.55 24.01
N GLU A 71 -5.49 3.06 22.78
CA GLU A 71 -6.19 3.69 21.66
C GLU A 71 -7.63 3.18 21.56
N ASP A 72 -8.55 4.06 21.15
CA ASP A 72 -9.98 3.78 21.02
C ASP A 72 -10.30 2.89 19.80
N THR A 73 -11.12 1.85 20.01
CA THR A 73 -11.53 0.87 18.99
C THR A 73 -12.33 1.52 17.86
N GLN A 74 -13.21 2.48 18.18
CA GLN A 74 -14.06 3.10 17.16
C GLN A 74 -13.22 3.96 16.21
N SER A 75 -12.23 4.67 16.75
CA SER A 75 -11.25 5.43 15.97
C SER A 75 -10.47 4.51 15.00
N TRP A 76 -9.99 3.36 15.48
CA TRP A 76 -9.31 2.37 14.62
C TRP A 76 -10.21 1.79 13.54
N ARG A 77 -11.48 1.53 13.84
CA ARG A 77 -12.45 1.07 12.83
C ARG A 77 -12.61 2.12 11.74
N SER A 78 -12.76 3.40 12.09
CA SER A 78 -12.87 4.50 11.12
C SER A 78 -11.62 4.61 10.24
N GLU A 79 -10.43 4.48 10.82
CA GLU A 79 -9.17 4.47 10.08
C GLU A 79 -9.13 3.36 9.03
N LEU A 80 -9.43 2.12 9.44
CA LEU A 80 -9.37 0.96 8.56
C LEU A 80 -10.44 0.99 7.47
N MET A 81 -11.65 1.45 7.78
CA MET A 81 -12.75 1.55 6.80
C MET A 81 -12.51 2.62 5.73
N ALA A 82 -11.75 3.67 6.05
CA ALA A 82 -11.38 4.73 5.11
C ALA A 82 -10.03 4.49 4.42
N SER A 83 -9.42 3.32 4.63
CA SER A 83 -8.10 3.01 4.11
C SER A 83 -8.10 2.65 2.62
N ARG A 84 -6.97 2.92 1.98
CA ARG A 84 -6.62 2.36 0.67
C ARG A 84 -5.51 1.33 0.86
N ALA A 85 -5.45 0.36 -0.02
CA ALA A 85 -4.44 -0.69 0.04
C ALA A 85 -3.60 -0.75 -1.22
N ARG A 86 -2.35 -1.19 -1.04
CA ARG A 86 -1.46 -1.68 -2.10
C ARG A 86 -0.84 -2.97 -1.60
N ASN A 87 -0.62 -3.93 -2.49
CA ASN A 87 0.12 -5.15 -2.17
C ASN A 87 1.19 -5.45 -3.22
N TRP A 88 2.28 -6.06 -2.77
CA TRP A 88 3.28 -6.74 -3.56
C TRP A 88 3.00 -8.23 -3.36
N THR A 89 2.73 -8.97 -4.42
CA THR A 89 2.14 -10.32 -4.30
C THR A 89 3.16 -11.44 -4.43
N SER A 90 4.21 -11.25 -5.24
CA SER A 90 5.27 -12.23 -5.48
C SER A 90 6.55 -11.56 -5.96
N PRO A 91 7.74 -12.06 -5.57
CA PRO A 91 7.98 -13.19 -4.66
C PRO A 91 7.96 -12.81 -3.17
N TYR A 92 7.87 -11.52 -2.86
CA TYR A 92 7.94 -10.98 -1.50
C TYR A 92 6.57 -10.38 -1.11
N PRO A 93 5.70 -11.15 -0.43
CA PRO A 93 4.33 -10.72 -0.16
C PRO A 93 4.28 -9.68 0.95
N VAL A 94 3.95 -8.44 0.59
CA VAL A 94 3.86 -7.30 1.52
C VAL A 94 2.62 -6.48 1.20
N GLY A 95 2.02 -5.89 2.22
CA GLY A 95 0.87 -4.99 2.14
C GLY A 95 1.19 -3.62 2.72
N LEU A 96 0.62 -2.59 2.10
CA LEU A 96 0.55 -1.23 2.60
C LEU A 96 -0.92 -0.85 2.76
N LEU A 97 -1.33 -0.45 3.97
CA LEU A 97 -2.55 0.33 4.16
C LEU A 97 -2.20 1.81 4.32
N VAL A 98 -2.87 2.64 3.55
CA VAL A 98 -2.86 4.09 3.68
C VAL A 98 -4.18 4.48 4.33
N CYS A 99 -4.17 4.64 5.65
CA CYS A 99 -5.31 5.12 6.42
C CYS A 99 -5.27 6.65 6.53
N PRO A 100 -6.37 7.32 6.95
CA PRO A 100 -6.41 8.78 7.12
C PRO A 100 -5.32 9.38 8.01
N SER A 101 -4.97 8.77 9.14
CA SER A 101 -3.94 9.30 10.05
C SER A 101 -2.69 8.41 10.18
N VAL A 102 -2.76 7.16 9.73
CA VAL A 102 -1.66 6.20 9.84
C VAL A 102 -1.30 5.54 8.51
N LEU A 103 -0.07 5.07 8.42
CA LEU A 103 0.35 4.11 7.40
C LEU A 103 0.64 2.77 8.08
N ILE A 104 0.29 1.66 7.45
CA ILE A 104 0.60 0.33 7.98
C ILE A 104 1.35 -0.46 6.92
N LEU A 105 2.57 -0.87 7.24
CA LEU A 105 3.33 -1.84 6.45
C LEU A 105 3.22 -3.19 7.13
N THR A 106 2.91 -4.24 6.36
CA THR A 106 2.73 -5.58 6.92
C THR A 106 3.12 -6.67 5.94
N GLU A 107 3.59 -7.78 6.48
CA GLU A 107 3.62 -9.08 5.81
C GLU A 107 2.92 -10.12 6.70
N ALA A 108 2.99 -11.39 6.34
CA ALA A 108 2.28 -12.47 7.02
C ALA A 108 2.58 -12.61 8.52
N THR A 109 3.78 -12.22 8.96
CA THR A 109 4.23 -12.42 10.36
C THR A 109 4.65 -11.15 11.08
N ARG A 110 4.87 -10.05 10.35
CA ARG A 110 5.47 -8.82 10.84
C ARG A 110 4.67 -7.63 10.32
N GLY A 111 4.53 -6.60 11.14
CA GLY A 111 3.84 -5.38 10.75
C GLY A 111 4.25 -4.19 11.61
N VAL A 112 4.11 -3.00 11.05
CA VAL A 112 4.43 -1.73 11.69
C VAL A 112 3.34 -0.70 11.34
N VAL A 113 2.82 -0.04 12.37
CA VAL A 113 2.04 1.19 12.23
C VAL A 113 3.00 2.37 12.27
N LEU A 114 2.93 3.21 11.26
CA LEU A 114 3.68 4.45 11.15
C LEU A 114 2.74 5.63 11.41
N ARG A 115 3.15 6.47 12.37
CA ARG A 115 2.56 7.76 12.71
C ARG A 115 3.63 8.84 12.56
N GLU A 116 3.21 10.08 12.55
CA GLU A 116 4.12 11.23 12.64
C GLU A 116 4.93 11.16 13.95
N SER A 117 4.31 10.74 15.05
CA SER A 117 4.96 10.58 16.36
C SER A 117 5.94 9.40 16.45
N GLY A 118 6.03 8.54 15.42
CA GLY A 118 6.91 7.38 15.44
C GLY A 118 6.28 6.11 14.88
N ALA A 119 6.91 4.98 15.16
CA ALA A 119 6.52 3.67 14.66
C ALA A 119 6.17 2.70 15.81
N LYS A 120 5.21 1.80 15.58
CA LYS A 120 4.80 0.77 16.56
C LYS A 120 4.62 -0.59 15.91
N ALA A 121 5.13 -1.65 16.55
CA ALA A 121 5.04 -3.01 16.03
C ALA A 121 3.62 -3.53 16.19
N LEU A 122 3.14 -4.21 15.16
CA LEU A 122 1.92 -4.99 15.25
C LEU A 122 2.23 -6.38 15.81
N PRO A 123 1.32 -6.93 16.65
CA PRO A 123 1.34 -8.35 16.95
C PRO A 123 1.25 -9.19 15.68
N ARG A 124 1.81 -10.40 15.71
CA ARG A 124 1.78 -11.32 14.56
C ARG A 124 0.37 -11.61 14.05
N SER A 125 -0.58 -11.84 14.96
CA SER A 125 -1.99 -12.08 14.60
C SER A 125 -2.61 -10.89 13.88
N THR A 126 -2.39 -9.67 14.40
CA THR A 126 -2.85 -8.44 13.77
C THR A 126 -2.20 -8.23 12.40
N SER A 127 -0.89 -8.50 12.26
CA SER A 127 -0.17 -8.38 10.98
C SER A 127 -0.79 -9.27 9.90
N ALA A 128 -1.09 -10.53 10.23
CA ALA A 128 -1.76 -11.45 9.31
C ALA A 128 -3.17 -10.95 8.91
N SER A 129 -3.97 -10.48 9.88
CA SER A 129 -5.30 -9.93 9.60
C SER A 129 -5.25 -8.67 8.72
N ILE A 130 -4.30 -7.77 8.96
CA ILE A 130 -4.10 -6.57 8.14
C ILE A 130 -3.64 -6.96 6.72
N MET A 131 -2.77 -7.96 6.59
CA MET A 131 -2.37 -8.45 5.26
C MET A 131 -3.56 -8.98 4.45
N LEU A 132 -4.46 -9.73 5.09
CA LEU A 132 -5.71 -10.18 4.46
C LEU A 132 -6.64 -9.02 4.07
N LEU A 133 -6.71 -7.99 4.91
CA LEU A 133 -7.45 -6.76 4.60
C LEU A 133 -6.86 -6.05 3.37
N CYS A 134 -5.53 -5.89 3.30
CA CYS A 134 -4.86 -5.33 2.13
C CYS A 134 -5.24 -6.08 0.85
N GLN A 135 -5.16 -7.41 0.88
CA GLN A 135 -5.52 -8.26 -0.25
C GLN A 135 -6.98 -8.08 -0.65
N THR A 136 -7.88 -8.03 0.32
CA THR A 136 -9.32 -7.88 0.09
C THR A 136 -9.64 -6.54 -0.57
N ILE A 137 -9.06 -5.44 -0.08
CA ILE A 137 -9.26 -4.09 -0.65
C ILE A 137 -8.74 -4.05 -2.10
N VAL A 138 -7.54 -4.59 -2.35
CA VAL A 138 -6.97 -4.62 -3.71
C VAL A 138 -7.81 -5.47 -4.66
N MET A 139 -8.28 -6.65 -4.20
CA MET A 139 -9.16 -7.50 -5.01
C MET A 139 -10.48 -6.81 -5.33
N ALA A 140 -11.09 -6.14 -4.35
CA ALA A 140 -12.32 -5.39 -4.55
C ALA A 140 -12.12 -4.24 -5.57
N GLN A 141 -11.02 -3.49 -5.46
CA GLN A 141 -10.69 -2.43 -6.42
C GLN A 141 -10.53 -2.99 -7.84
N ASN A 142 -9.74 -4.05 -8.01
CA ASN A 142 -9.52 -4.68 -9.31
C ASN A 142 -10.83 -5.22 -9.93
N ALA A 143 -11.74 -5.75 -9.11
CA ALA A 143 -13.04 -6.23 -9.58
C ALA A 143 -13.93 -5.09 -10.09
N VAL A 144 -13.93 -3.95 -9.40
CA VAL A 144 -14.64 -2.74 -9.84
C VAL A 144 -14.05 -2.22 -11.15
N ASP A 145 -12.73 -2.07 -11.23
CA ASP A 145 -12.03 -1.58 -12.41
C ASP A 145 -12.30 -2.47 -13.64
N ALA A 146 -12.29 -3.80 -13.46
CA ALA A 146 -12.61 -4.75 -14.52
C ALA A 146 -14.07 -4.62 -15.00
N GLN A 147 -15.01 -4.37 -14.09
CA GLN A 147 -16.41 -4.16 -14.44
C GLN A 147 -16.63 -2.86 -15.22
N GLU A 148 -15.97 -1.77 -14.82
CA GLU A 148 -16.03 -0.49 -15.53
C GLU A 148 -15.42 -0.57 -16.92
N LEU A 149 -14.26 -1.23 -17.06
CA LEU A 149 -13.62 -1.47 -18.34
C LEU A 149 -14.53 -2.24 -19.30
N LYS A 150 -15.21 -3.28 -18.81
CA LYS A 150 -16.18 -4.05 -19.60
C LYS A 150 -17.35 -3.18 -20.08
N LYS A 151 -17.92 -2.34 -19.20
CA LYS A 151 -19.00 -1.42 -19.59
C LYS A 151 -18.57 -0.47 -20.71
N LEU A 152 -17.36 0.09 -20.64
CA LEU A 152 -16.82 0.95 -21.68
C LEU A 152 -16.62 0.20 -23.01
N GLN A 153 -16.16 -1.05 -22.96
CA GLN A 153 -16.04 -1.90 -24.14
C GLN A 153 -17.42 -2.19 -24.77
N ASP A 154 -18.42 -2.53 -23.97
CA ASP A 154 -19.78 -2.79 -24.42
C ASP A 154 -20.41 -1.55 -25.07
N GLN A 155 -20.21 -0.35 -24.48
CA GLN A 155 -20.64 0.92 -25.07
C GLN A 155 -19.97 1.20 -26.42
N ARG A 156 -18.67 0.92 -26.54
CA ARG A 156 -17.95 1.08 -27.80
C ARG A 156 -18.49 0.14 -28.87
N ILE A 157 -18.72 -1.13 -28.52
CA ILE A 157 -19.31 -2.13 -29.43
C ILE A 157 -20.69 -1.66 -29.88
N ALA A 158 -21.56 -1.27 -28.96
CA ALA A 158 -22.90 -0.77 -29.26
C ALA A 158 -22.85 0.43 -30.22
N SER A 159 -22.02 1.43 -29.93
CA SER A 159 -21.86 2.63 -30.75
C SER A 159 -21.34 2.31 -32.16
N THR A 160 -20.39 1.37 -32.28
CA THR A 160 -19.82 0.94 -33.56
C THR A 160 -20.81 0.08 -34.36
N SER A 161 -21.66 -0.70 -33.69
CA SER A 161 -22.67 -1.56 -34.33
C SER A 161 -23.84 -0.74 -34.90
N THR A 162 -24.22 0.38 -34.27
CA THR A 162 -25.13 1.38 -34.86
C THR A 162 -24.55 2.04 -36.11
N SER A 163 -23.23 2.28 -36.16
CA SER A 163 -22.60 2.92 -37.33
C SER A 163 -22.53 1.99 -38.56
N LEU A 164 -22.47 0.67 -38.36
CA LEU A 164 -22.40 -0.32 -39.45
C LEU A 164 -23.78 -0.67 -40.04
N SER A 165 -24.87 -0.39 -39.31
CA SER A 165 -26.25 -0.66 -39.76
C SER A 165 -26.82 0.45 -40.67
N GLU A 166 -26.13 1.58 -40.78
CA GLU A 166 -26.48 2.71 -41.67
C GLU A 166 -25.69 2.73 -42.99
N ILE A 167 -24.78 1.77 -43.20
CA ILE A 167 -24.02 1.68 -44.46
C ILE A 167 -24.92 1.02 -45.51
N GLU A 168 -25.49 1.82 -46.40
CA GLU A 168 -26.05 1.31 -47.66
C GLU A 168 -24.96 0.55 -48.43
N ILE A 169 -25.22 -0.72 -48.70
CA ILE A 169 -24.36 -1.54 -49.56
C ILE A 169 -24.48 -0.96 -50.97
N ILE A 170 -23.48 -0.21 -51.40
CA ILE A 170 -23.34 0.24 -52.79
C ILE A 170 -23.20 -1.03 -53.64
N ARG A 171 -24.23 -1.33 -54.45
CA ARG A 171 -24.18 -2.36 -55.49
C ARG A 171 -23.54 -1.84 -56.76
#